data_AF-A0A9D2T6X3-F1
#
_entry.id   AF-A0A9D2T6X3-F1
#
_cell.length_a   1.000
_cell.length_b   1.000
_cell.length_c   1.000
_cell.angle_alpha   90.00
_cell.angle_beta   90.00
_cell.angle_gamma   90.00
#
_symmetry.space_group_name_H-M   'P 1'
#
loop_
_entity.id
_entity.type
_entity.pdbx_description
1 polymer ?
#
loop_
_entity_poly.entity_id
_entity_poly.type
_entity_poly.pdbx_seq_one_letter_code
_entity_poly.pdbx_strand_id
1 'polypeptide(L)' 'MNRLLLAFLKSAVITAGFDAVCFLYGAVSGSRYEIPLPIEVILFLVLFVTNYGEYLLDDRNRRDDQAENQ' A
#
# COMPACT_ATOMS: atom_id res chain seq x y z
N MET A 1 -7.37 8.46 14.08
CA MET A 1 -6.20 7.63 13.70
C MET A 1 -5.41 8.41 12.66
N ASN A 2 -4.09 8.52 12.79
CA ASN A 2 -3.28 9.37 11.91
C ASN A 2 -3.38 8.85 10.45
N ARG A 3 -3.68 9.70 9.45
CA ARG A 3 -3.87 9.26 8.04
C ARG A 3 -2.63 8.53 7.51
N LEU A 4 -1.45 8.98 7.95
CA LEU A 4 -0.17 8.34 7.69
C LEU A 4 -0.12 6.89 8.20
N LEU A 5 -0.64 6.65 9.41
CA LEU A 5 -0.69 5.32 10.01
C LEU A 5 -1.69 4.41 9.27
N LEU A 6 -2.81 4.97 8.79
CA LEU A 6 -3.80 4.24 7.99
C LEU A 6 -3.22 3.83 6.63
N ALA A 7 -2.53 4.75 5.95
CA ALA A 7 -1.84 4.47 4.69
C ALA A 7 -0.72 3.42 4.85
N PHE A 8 0.04 3.52 5.94
CA PHE A 8 1.08 2.56 6.30
C PHE A 8 0.49 1.17 6.52
N LEU A 9 -0.54 1.06 7.37
CA LEU A 9 -1.17 -0.21 7.68
C LEU A 9 -1.82 -0.85 6.44
N LYS A 10 -2.54 -0.07 5.63
CA LYS A 10 -3.15 -0.54 4.38
C LYS A 10 -2.10 -1.11 3.44
N SER A 11 -0.98 -0.40 3.27
CA SER A 11 0.10 -0.83 2.38
C SER A 11 0.86 -2.05 2.91
N ALA A 12 1.03 -2.13 4.24
CA ALA A 12 1.64 -3.28 4.90
C ALA A 12 0.78 -4.54 4.75
N VAL A 13 -0.54 -4.43 4.92
CA VAL A 13 -1.48 -5.54 4.72
C VAL A 13 -1.46 -6.04 3.27
N ILE A 14 -1.45 -5.13 2.29
CA ILE A 14 -1.38 -5.50 0.87
C ILE A 14 -0.06 -6.21 0.56
N THR A 15 1.06 -5.68 1.06
CA THR A 15 2.39 -6.25 0.82
C THR A 15 2.53 -7.63 1.46
N ALA A 16 2.12 -7.78 2.72
CA ALA A 16 2.15 -9.08 3.40
C ALA A 16 1.21 -10.11 2.75
N GLY A 17 0.04 -9.66 2.24
CA GLY A 17 -0.86 -10.51 1.48
C GLY A 17 -0.25 -10.98 0.16
N PHE A 18 0.44 -10.09 -0.56
CA PHE A 18 1.14 -10.44 -1.78
C PHE A 18 2.28 -11.45 -1.51
N ASP A 19 3.08 -11.21 -0.47
CA ASP A 19 4.15 -12.12 -0.07
C ASP A 19 3.62 -13.52 0.27
N ALA A 20 2.52 -13.60 1.03
CA ALA A 20 1.85 -14.86 1.33
C ALA A 20 1.36 -15.60 0.07
N VAL A 21 0.83 -14.88 -0.92
CA VAL A 21 0.40 -15.47 -2.20
C VAL A 21 1.60 -16.00 -2.98
N CYS A 22 2.71 -15.25 -3.01
CA CYS A 22 3.93 -15.68 -3.69
C CYS A 22 4.57 -16.89 -3.00
N PHE A 23 4.54 -16.95 -1.67
CA PHE A 23 4.96 -18.11 -0.90
C PHE A 23 4.11 -19.35 -1.21
N LEU A 24 2.77 -19.19 -1.22
CA LEU A 24 1.84 -20.25 -1.60
C LEU A 24 2.07 -20.73 -3.04
N TYR A 25 2.31 -19.81 -3.97
CA TYR A 25 2.62 -20.13 -5.36
C TYR A 25 3.92 -20.93 -5.50
N GLY A 26 4.96 -20.55 -4.77
CA GLY A 26 6.20 -21.32 -4.69
C GLY A 26 5.95 -22.74 -4.16
N ALA A 27 5.20 -22.85 -3.06
CA ALA A 27 4.84 -24.14 -2.47
C ALA A 27 4.06 -25.05 -3.43
N VAL A 28 3.10 -24.50 -4.19
CA VAL A 28 2.29 -25.26 -5.15
C VAL A 28 3.09 -25.64 -6.41
N SER A 29 3.95 -24.74 -6.90
CA SER A 29 4.74 -24.98 -8.12
C SER A 29 5.93 -25.92 -7.93
N GLY A 30 6.23 -26.31 -6.68
CA GLY A 30 7.43 -27.09 -6.35
C GLY A 30 8.73 -26.31 -6.59
N SER A 31 8.64 -24.98 -6.78
CA SER A 31 9.78 -24.09 -7.00
C SER A 31 9.92 -23.13 -5.83
N ARG A 32 11.15 -22.89 -5.38
CA ARG A 32 11.40 -21.96 -4.27
C ARG A 32 11.27 -20.53 -4.80
N TYR A 33 10.06 -19.99 -4.74
CA TYR A 33 9.79 -18.62 -5.14
C TYR A 33 10.22 -17.68 -4.01
N GLU A 34 11.48 -17.26 -4.04
CA GLU A 34 12.04 -16.28 -3.11
C GLU A 34 11.97 -14.90 -3.77
N ILE A 35 11.03 -14.06 -3.33
CA ILE A 35 11.07 -12.65 -3.70
C ILE A 35 12.24 -12.02 -2.95
N PRO A 36 13.19 -11.38 -3.64
CA PRO A 36 14.27 -10.70 -2.95
C PRO A 36 13.72 -9.51 -2.18
N LEU A 37 14.12 -9.39 -0.91
CA LEU A 37 13.82 -8.26 -0.01
C LEU A 37 13.79 -6.87 -0.68
N PRO A 38 14.76 -6.47 -1.54
CA PRO A 38 14.69 -5.16 -2.19
C PRO A 38 13.46 -4.97 -3.09
N ILE A 39 12.97 -6.02 -3.76
CA ILE A 39 11.76 -5.93 -4.59
C ILE A 39 10.53 -5.74 -3.70
N GLU A 40 10.44 -6.47 -2.59
CA GLU A 40 9.35 -6.33 -1.62
C GLU A 40 9.30 -4.91 -1.03
N VAL A 41 10.47 -4.35 -0.67
CA VAL A 41 10.57 -2.97 -0.17
C VAL A 41 10.12 -1.96 -1.23
N ILE A 42 10.52 -2.13 -2.49
CA ILE A 42 10.10 -1.23 -3.58
C ILE A 42 8.57 -1.31 -3.76
N LEU A 43 7.99 -2.50 -3.80
CA LEU A 43 6.54 -2.71 -3.91
C LEU A 43 5.79 -2.04 -2.76
N PHE A 44 6.26 -2.23 -1.52
CA PHE A 44 5.71 -1.57 -0.35
C PHE A 44 5.74 -0.05 -0.48
N LEU A 45 6.88 0.51 -0.90
CA LEU A 45 7.09 1.95 -1.00
C LEU A 45 6.16 2.57 -2.06
N VAL A 46 6.00 1.90 -3.20
CA VAL A 46 5.07 2.32 -4.27
C VAL A 46 3.62 2.31 -3.78
N LEU A 47 3.19 1.23 -3.11
CA LEU A 47 1.85 1.14 -2.54
C LEU A 47 1.60 2.18 -1.45
N PHE A 48 2.61 2.43 -0.62
CA PHE A 48 2.56 3.41 0.45
C PHE A 48 2.42 4.82 -0.10
N VAL A 49 3.25 5.22 -1.06
CA VAL A 49 3.19 6.56 -1.67
C VAL A 49 1.85 6.75 -2.39
N THR A 50 1.36 5.74 -3.10
CA THR A 50 0.06 5.82 -3.80
C THR A 50 -1.09 5.99 -2.80
N ASN A 51 -1.16 5.15 -1.77
CA ASN A 51 -2.20 5.26 -0.73
C ASN A 51 -2.11 6.58 0.03
N TYR A 52 -0.90 7.02 0.38
CA TYR A 52 -0.71 8.28 1.11
C TYR A 52 -1.08 9.49 0.24
N GLY A 53 -0.74 9.45 -1.04
CA GLY A 53 -1.14 10.46 -2.03
C GLY A 53 -2.65 10.56 -2.15
N GLU A 54 -3.36 9.43 -2.21
CA GLU A 54 -4.82 9.38 -2.22
C GLU A 54 -5.42 10.08 -1.00
N TYR A 55 -4.90 9.82 0.21
CA TYR A 55 -5.36 10.51 1.43
C TYR A 55 -5.07 12.01 1.47
N LEU A 56 -4.00 12.47 0.80
CA LEU A 56 -3.68 13.89 0.68
C LEU A 56 -4.54 14.60 -0.37
N LEU A 57 -4.81 13.93 -1.49
CA LEU A 57 -5.71 14.41 -2.55
C LEU A 57 -7.14 14.53 -2.03
N ASP A 58 -7.62 13.53 -1.30
CA ASP A 58 -8.92 13.56 -0.63
C ASP A 58 -9.02 14.74 0.36
N ASP A 59 -7.96 15.02 1.13
CA ASP A 59 -7.92 16.17 2.05
C ASP A 59 -7.93 17.52 1.33
N ARG A 60 -7.32 17.63 0.15
CA ARG A 60 -7.38 18.83 -0.68
C ARG A 60 -8.78 19.03 -1.24
N ASN A 61 -9.36 18.01 -1.86
CA ASN A 61 -10.68 18.11 -2.47
C ASN A 61 -11.74 18.52 -1.43
N ARG A 62 -11.69 17.93 -0.23
CA ARG A 62 -12.62 18.27 0.85
C ARG A 62 -12.47 19.71 1.36
N ARG A 63 -11.28 20.32 1.27
CA ARG A 63 -11.08 21.72 1.65
C ARG A 63 -11.63 22.67 0.58
N ASP A 64 -11.44 22.33 -0.68
CA ASP A 64 -11.95 23.12 -1.80
C ASP A 64 -13.50 23.11 -1.80
N ASP A 65 -14.13 21.95 -1.53
CA ASP A 65 -15.59 21.82 -1.40
C ASP A 65 -16.18 22.65 -0.24
N GLN A 66 -15.42 22.86 0.85
CA GLN A 66 -15.86 23.70 1.97
C GLN A 66 -15.66 25.20 1.71
N ALA A 67 -14.74 25.58 0.84
CA ALA A 67 -14.51 26.96 0.44
C ALA A 67 -15.53 27.47 -0.59
N GLU A 68 -16.13 26.57 -1.39
CA GLU A 68 -17.18 26.92 -2.36
C GLU A 68 -18.58 27.07 -1.72
N ASN A 69 -18.81 26.43 -0.57
CA ASN A 69 -20.08 26.50 0.17
C ASN A 69 -20.14 27.63 1.23
N GLN A 70 -19.17 28.56 1.22
CA GLN A 70 -19.16 29.79 2.04
C GLN A 70 -19.34 31.02 1.16
#